data_AF-A0A6A6BVS3-F1
#
_entry.id   AF-A0A6A6BVS3-F1
#
_cell.length_a   1.000
_cell.length_b   1.000
_cell.length_c   1.000
_cell.angle_alpha   90.00
_cell.angle_beta   90.00
_cell.angle_gamma   90.00
#
_symmetry.space_group_name_H-M   'P 1'
#
loop_
_entity.id
_entity.type
_entity.pdbx_description
1 polymer ?
#
loop_
_entity_poly.entity_id
_entity_poly.type
_entity_poly.pdbx_seq_one_letter_code
_entity_poly.pdbx_strand_id
1 'polypeptide(L)'
;MDTNTSKPHLLNLPYDIRFLIYQHLFPAGKQMYLQAYGKPRHGLKSIMGDHPVTVPLLRVCRLLNSEGSDYLYNTYLWNIVGRKYDVLAHYGRFLTVLERYANDEVHVDAFTNGWHSSTMCVSLHTGEGKKAMLSRRDRGVAKSIEEVWEEVRLQPRRKTPMPLTVMAFMLEAIDAFGWYVIFAVGVVFALLAWTSSAESG
;
A
#
# COMPACT_ATOMS: atom_id res chain seq x y z
N MET A 1 -26.10 -50.91 -8.89
CA MET A 1 -25.16 -50.13 -9.75
C MET A 1 -25.09 -48.75 -9.14
N ASP A 2 -24.20 -48.58 -8.17
CA ASP A 2 -24.06 -47.32 -7.45
C ASP A 2 -23.26 -46.36 -8.32
N THR A 3 -23.94 -45.43 -8.97
CA THR A 3 -23.33 -44.26 -9.59
C THR A 3 -22.89 -43.31 -8.48
N ASN A 4 -21.86 -43.70 -7.75
CA ASN A 4 -21.16 -42.80 -6.84
C ASN A 4 -20.34 -41.85 -7.72
N THR A 5 -21.00 -40.85 -8.30
CA THR A 5 -20.37 -39.76 -9.04
C THR A 5 -19.58 -38.93 -8.04
N SER A 6 -18.39 -39.41 -7.69
CA SER A 6 -17.42 -38.64 -6.93
C SER A 6 -17.11 -37.40 -7.77
N LYS A 7 -17.45 -36.23 -7.22
CA LYS A 7 -17.17 -34.97 -7.90
C LYS A 7 -15.67 -34.94 -8.20
N PRO A 8 -15.26 -34.64 -9.45
CA PRO A 8 -13.85 -34.58 -9.80
C PRO A 8 -13.17 -33.56 -8.89
N HIS A 9 -12.24 -34.03 -8.06
CA HIS A 9 -11.48 -33.18 -7.16
C HIS A 9 -10.38 -32.51 -7.97
N LEU A 10 -10.22 -31.18 -7.85
CA LEU A 10 -9.25 -30.42 -8.64
C LEU A 10 -7.81 -30.99 -8.54
N LEU A 11 -7.46 -31.53 -7.37
CA LEU A 11 -6.16 -32.18 -7.13
C LEU A 11 -5.93 -33.49 -7.88
N ASN A 12 -7.00 -34.16 -8.33
CA ASN A 12 -6.89 -35.40 -9.09
C ASN A 12 -6.60 -35.16 -10.58
N LEU A 13 -6.73 -33.92 -11.05
CA LEU A 13 -6.40 -33.56 -12.42
C LEU A 13 -4.88 -33.55 -12.62
N PRO A 14 -4.34 -33.93 -13.78
CA PRO A 14 -2.94 -33.72 -14.14
C PRO A 14 -2.48 -32.25 -14.04
N TYR A 15 -1.19 -32.02 -13.79
CA TYR A 15 -0.65 -30.67 -13.55
C TYR A 15 -0.83 -29.72 -14.74
N ASP A 16 -0.65 -30.21 -15.97
CA ASP A 16 -0.91 -29.47 -17.21
C ASP A 16 -2.35 -28.94 -17.30
N ILE A 17 -3.33 -29.73 -16.88
CA ILE A 17 -4.73 -29.28 -16.81
C ILE A 17 -4.92 -28.25 -15.69
N ARG A 18 -4.32 -28.46 -14.51
CA ARG A 18 -4.38 -27.47 -13.41
C ARG A 18 -3.70 -26.15 -13.79
N PHE A 19 -2.59 -26.22 -14.53
CA PHE A 19 -1.89 -25.07 -15.07
C PHE A 19 -2.77 -24.25 -16.03
N LEU A 20 -3.51 -24.92 -16.93
CA LEU A 20 -4.48 -24.24 -17.79
C LEU A 20 -5.60 -23.57 -16.97
N ILE A 21 -6.07 -24.24 -15.91
CA ILE A 21 -7.04 -23.65 -14.98
C ILE A 21 -6.48 -22.39 -14.32
N TYR A 22 -5.23 -22.40 -13.86
CA TYR A 22 -4.58 -21.21 -13.31
C TYR A 22 -4.46 -20.09 -14.33
N GLN A 23 -4.09 -20.40 -15.58
CA GLN A 23 -4.00 -19.41 -16.65
C GLN A 23 -5.34 -18.70 -16.92
N HIS A 24 -6.47 -19.37 -16.69
CA HIS A 24 -7.81 -18.77 -16.81
C HIS A 24 -8.27 -18.06 -15.52
N LEU A 25 -7.82 -18.51 -14.35
CA LEU A 25 -8.22 -17.93 -13.06
C LEU A 25 -7.44 -16.67 -12.69
N PHE A 26 -6.18 -16.59 -13.10
CA PHE A 26 -5.32 -15.45 -12.86
C PHE A 26 -5.36 -14.47 -14.04
N PRO A 27 -5.01 -13.18 -13.82
CA PRO A 27 -5.02 -12.18 -14.87
C PRO A 27 -4.18 -12.60 -16.08
N ALA A 28 -4.72 -12.43 -17.29
CA ALA A 28 -4.01 -12.83 -18.52
C ALA A 28 -2.74 -12.00 -18.78
N GLY A 29 -2.69 -10.74 -18.31
CA GLY A 29 -1.55 -9.86 -18.49
C GLY A 29 -0.34 -10.30 -17.67
N LYS A 30 0.87 -10.25 -18.24
CA LYS A 30 2.11 -10.67 -17.55
C LYS A 30 2.67 -9.68 -16.53
N GLN A 31 1.96 -8.56 -16.29
CA GLN A 31 2.37 -7.52 -15.35
C GLN A 31 1.29 -7.30 -14.30
N MET A 32 1.69 -7.31 -13.04
CA MET A 32 0.83 -7.00 -11.90
C MET A 32 1.26 -5.66 -11.32
N TYR A 33 0.32 -4.75 -11.07
CA TYR A 33 0.61 -3.45 -10.49
C TYR A 33 0.06 -3.38 -9.06
N LEU A 34 0.92 -3.02 -8.11
CA LEU A 34 0.61 -2.87 -6.70
C LEU A 34 0.84 -1.42 -6.28
N GLN A 35 -0.18 -0.74 -5.78
CA GLN A 35 -0.05 0.59 -5.19
C GLN A 35 0.42 0.47 -3.74
N ALA A 36 1.55 1.12 -3.43
CA ALA A 36 2.01 1.34 -2.07
C ALA A 36 1.34 2.58 -1.47
N TYR A 37 0.79 2.44 -0.27
CA TYR A 37 0.21 3.53 0.50
C TYR A 37 0.98 3.77 1.80
N GLY A 38 1.16 5.05 2.15
CA GLY A 38 1.94 5.47 3.31
C GLY A 38 1.29 5.30 4.69
N LYS A 39 0.04 4.84 4.78
CA LYS A 39 -0.54 4.51 6.09
C LYS A 39 -0.27 3.04 6.42
N PRO A 40 0.17 2.71 7.65
CA PRO A 40 0.56 1.35 8.04
C PRO A 40 -0.55 0.29 7.91
N ARG A 41 -1.82 0.71 7.84
CA ARG A 41 -2.98 -0.18 7.63
C ARG A 41 -3.42 -0.35 6.17
N HIS A 42 -2.84 0.38 5.21
CA HIS A 42 -3.30 0.31 3.82
C HIS A 42 -2.50 -0.65 2.94
N GLY A 43 -1.29 -1.03 3.35
CA GLY A 43 -0.49 -2.08 2.71
C GLY A 43 -0.26 -1.85 1.22
N LEU A 44 0.07 -2.94 0.51
CA LEU A 44 0.05 -3.02 -0.95
C LEU A 44 -1.36 -3.36 -1.40
N LYS A 45 -1.90 -2.62 -2.39
CA LYS A 45 -3.16 -2.99 -3.04
C LYS A 45 -2.96 -3.19 -4.53
N SER A 46 -3.61 -4.21 -5.10
CA SER A 46 -3.64 -4.37 -6.56
C SER A 46 -4.34 -3.18 -7.22
N ILE A 47 -3.77 -2.69 -8.32
CA ILE A 47 -4.33 -1.65 -9.18
C ILE A 47 -5.23 -2.26 -10.27
N MET A 48 -5.23 -3.59 -10.42
CA MET A 48 -6.04 -4.24 -11.45
C MET A 48 -7.54 -3.96 -11.23
N GLY A 49 -8.17 -3.35 -12.24
CA GLY A 49 -9.62 -3.19 -12.30
C GLY A 49 -10.33 -4.52 -12.54
N ASP A 50 -11.54 -4.65 -11.99
CA ASP A 50 -12.63 -5.65 -12.16
C ASP A 50 -12.31 -7.16 -12.24
N HIS A 51 -11.04 -7.57 -12.22
CA HIS A 51 -10.62 -8.95 -12.18
C HIS A 51 -9.82 -9.19 -10.90
N PRO A 52 -10.50 -9.30 -9.74
CA PRO A 52 -9.83 -9.73 -8.53
C PRO A 52 -9.19 -11.09 -8.80
N VAL A 53 -7.90 -11.24 -8.49
CA VAL A 53 -7.29 -12.56 -8.34
C VAL A 53 -8.24 -13.36 -7.46
N THR A 54 -8.79 -14.47 -7.97
CA THR A 54 -9.81 -15.23 -7.26
C THR A 54 -9.15 -16.01 -6.12
N VAL A 55 -8.79 -15.30 -5.05
CA VAL A 55 -8.22 -15.85 -3.81
C VAL A 55 -9.12 -16.91 -3.14
N PRO A 56 -10.47 -16.88 -3.26
CA PRO A 56 -11.32 -17.88 -2.60
C PRO A 56 -10.96 -19.34 -2.96
N LEU A 57 -10.63 -19.63 -4.22
CA LEU A 57 -10.30 -21.00 -4.65
C LEU A 57 -9.00 -21.51 -3.99
N LEU A 58 -8.01 -20.63 -3.87
CA LEU A 58 -6.70 -20.94 -3.28
C LEU A 58 -6.78 -21.13 -1.74
N ARG A 59 -7.85 -20.66 -1.10
CA ARG A 59 -8.04 -20.82 0.34
C ARG A 59 -8.62 -22.18 0.74
N VAL A 60 -9.18 -22.94 -0.20
CA VAL A 60 -9.89 -24.20 0.08
C VAL A 60 -8.91 -25.32 0.49
N CYS A 61 -7.70 -25.34 -0.08
CA CYS A 61 -6.72 -26.38 0.19
C CYS A 61 -5.31 -25.80 0.28
N ARG A 62 -4.54 -26.19 1.30
CA ARG A 62 -3.13 -25.77 1.47
C ARG A 62 -2.26 -26.14 0.26
N LEU A 63 -2.50 -27.30 -0.35
CA LEU A 63 -1.72 -27.75 -1.51
C LEU A 63 -2.01 -26.88 -2.74
N LEU A 64 -3.29 -26.61 -3.02
CA LEU A 64 -3.70 -25.68 -4.09
C LEU A 64 -3.22 -24.25 -3.83
N ASN A 65 -3.17 -23.83 -2.57
CA ASN A 65 -2.62 -22.53 -2.18
C ASN A 65 -1.14 -22.44 -2.54
N SER A 66 -0.36 -23.46 -2.20
CA SER A 66 1.07 -23.51 -2.52
C SER A 66 1.28 -23.50 -4.03
N GLU A 67 0.65 -24.43 -4.75
CA GLU A 67 0.82 -24.56 -6.21
C GLU A 67 0.35 -23.30 -6.96
N GLY A 68 -0.78 -22.73 -6.57
CA GLY A 68 -1.27 -21.48 -7.15
C GLY A 68 -0.42 -20.27 -6.79
N SER A 69 0.18 -20.25 -5.60
CA SER A 69 1.16 -19.22 -5.21
C SER A 69 2.44 -19.34 -6.03
N ASP A 70 2.96 -20.55 -6.21
CA ASP A 70 4.14 -20.81 -7.03
C ASP A 70 3.89 -20.35 -8.46
N TYR A 71 2.74 -20.69 -9.06
CA TYR A 71 2.36 -20.18 -10.37
C TYR A 71 2.33 -18.65 -10.41
N LEU A 72 1.65 -18.02 -9.45
CA LEU A 72 1.44 -16.58 -9.40
C LEU A 72 2.76 -15.81 -9.23
N TYR A 73 3.61 -16.22 -8.31
CA TYR A 73 4.87 -15.52 -8.04
C TYR A 73 5.90 -15.73 -9.15
N ASN A 74 5.86 -16.88 -9.84
CA ASN A 74 6.81 -17.17 -10.92
C ASN A 74 6.36 -16.72 -12.31
N THR A 75 5.08 -16.41 -12.53
CA THR A 75 4.59 -16.08 -13.88
C THR A 75 4.62 -14.58 -14.21
N TYR A 76 4.53 -13.72 -13.18
CA TYR A 76 4.27 -12.28 -13.39
C TYR A 76 5.48 -11.41 -13.10
N LEU A 77 5.51 -10.23 -13.72
CA LEU A 77 6.34 -9.09 -13.36
C LEU A 77 5.56 -8.20 -12.38
N TRP A 78 6.06 -8.06 -11.16
CA TRP A 78 5.40 -7.31 -10.09
C TRP A 78 5.89 -5.88 -10.03
N ASN A 79 5.03 -4.91 -10.30
CA ASN A 79 5.34 -3.49 -10.29
C ASN A 79 4.73 -2.84 -9.04
N ILE A 80 5.56 -2.51 -8.05
CA ILE A 80 5.15 -1.75 -6.87
C ILE A 80 5.33 -0.27 -7.16
N VAL A 81 4.23 0.48 -7.24
CA VAL A 81 4.21 1.91 -7.58
C VAL A 81 3.70 2.75 -6.41
N GLY A 82 4.21 3.97 -6.27
CA GLY A 82 3.75 4.89 -5.24
C GLY A 82 4.79 5.95 -4.89
N ARG A 83 4.66 6.55 -3.71
CA ARG A 83 5.67 7.48 -3.19
C ARG A 83 6.95 6.73 -2.86
N LYS A 84 8.12 7.33 -3.08
CA LYS A 84 9.43 6.72 -2.85
C LYS A 84 9.53 6.06 -1.47
N TYR A 85 9.19 6.83 -0.42
CA TYR A 85 9.17 6.32 0.96
C TYR A 85 8.23 5.13 1.15
N ASP A 86 7.00 5.19 0.61
CA ASP A 86 5.99 4.15 0.79
C ASP A 86 6.39 2.85 0.07
N VAL A 87 6.91 2.98 -1.16
CA VAL A 87 7.40 1.84 -1.94
C VAL A 87 8.57 1.18 -1.22
N LEU A 88 9.55 1.97 -0.77
CA LEU A 88 10.71 1.46 -0.03
C LEU A 88 10.34 0.79 1.31
N ALA A 89 9.26 1.26 1.97
CA ALA A 89 8.78 0.64 3.20
C ALA A 89 8.11 -0.74 2.99
N HIS A 90 7.54 -0.99 1.80
CA HIS A 90 6.75 -2.20 1.54
C HIS A 90 7.45 -3.21 0.64
N TYR A 91 8.33 -2.80 -0.28
CA TYR A 91 8.93 -3.71 -1.25
C TYR A 91 9.73 -4.85 -0.59
N GLY A 92 10.46 -4.57 0.50
CA GLY A 92 11.28 -5.59 1.18
C GLY A 92 10.45 -6.75 1.74
N ARG A 93 9.26 -6.47 2.31
CA ARG A 93 8.35 -7.53 2.76
C ARG A 93 7.82 -8.35 1.59
N PHE A 94 7.53 -7.70 0.47
CA PHE A 94 7.06 -8.38 -0.73
C PHE A 94 8.19 -9.22 -1.36
N LEU A 95 9.42 -8.72 -1.35
CA LEU A 95 10.61 -9.43 -1.81
C LEU A 95 10.80 -10.74 -1.02
N THR A 96 10.73 -10.70 0.32
CA THR A 96 10.82 -11.93 1.14
C THR A 96 9.73 -12.95 0.83
N VAL A 97 8.52 -12.49 0.49
CA VAL A 97 7.43 -13.40 0.06
C VAL A 97 7.75 -13.97 -1.31
N LEU A 98 8.20 -13.13 -2.24
CA LEU A 98 8.55 -13.56 -3.59
C LEU A 98 9.67 -14.60 -3.57
N GLU A 99 10.76 -14.35 -2.82
CA GLU A 99 11.89 -15.27 -2.62
C GLU A 99 11.47 -16.62 -2.04
N ARG A 100 10.46 -16.64 -1.15
CA ARG A 100 9.96 -17.88 -0.56
C ARG A 100 9.30 -18.81 -1.59
N TYR A 101 8.62 -18.24 -2.58
CA TYR A 101 7.86 -18.98 -3.58
C TYR A 101 8.54 -18.98 -4.96
N ALA A 102 9.71 -18.36 -5.07
CA ALA A 102 10.47 -18.29 -6.31
C ALA A 102 11.13 -19.64 -6.59
N ASN A 103 11.03 -20.09 -7.85
CA ASN A 103 11.76 -21.28 -8.32
C ASN A 103 13.14 -20.92 -8.89
N ASP A 104 13.47 -19.63 -8.98
CA ASP A 104 14.66 -19.09 -9.65
C ASP A 104 15.10 -17.78 -8.95
N GLU A 105 16.22 -17.21 -9.38
CA GLU A 105 16.73 -15.95 -8.86
C GLU A 105 15.69 -14.82 -8.98
N VAL A 106 15.54 -14.05 -7.89
CA VAL A 106 14.66 -12.88 -7.84
C VAL A 106 15.46 -11.65 -8.21
N HIS A 107 15.01 -10.94 -9.24
CA HIS A 107 15.59 -9.67 -9.66
C HIS A 107 14.72 -8.50 -9.21
N VAL A 108 15.37 -7.38 -8.89
CA VAL A 108 14.74 -6.16 -8.41
C VAL A 108 15.29 -4.96 -9.19
N ASP A 109 14.41 -4.25 -9.87
CA ASP A 109 14.75 -3.07 -10.68
C ASP A 109 13.95 -1.86 -10.24
N ALA A 110 14.62 -0.79 -9.83
CA ALA A 110 13.97 0.44 -9.40
C ALA A 110 13.98 1.51 -10.50
N PHE A 111 12.84 2.18 -10.67
CA PHE A 111 12.62 3.22 -11.66
C PHE A 111 12.03 4.46 -10.99
N THR A 112 12.64 5.61 -11.23
CA THR A 112 12.17 6.91 -10.71
C THR A 112 11.80 7.87 -11.84
N ASN A 113 10.85 8.78 -11.63
CA ASN A 113 10.53 9.83 -12.60
C ASN A 113 11.47 11.05 -12.50
N GLY A 114 12.71 10.86 -12.05
CA GLY A 114 13.72 11.89 -11.85
C GLY A 114 13.93 12.32 -10.39
N TRP A 115 14.89 13.21 -10.18
CA TRP A 115 15.37 13.63 -8.85
C TRP A 115 14.27 14.28 -8.00
N HIS A 116 13.52 15.20 -8.60
CA HIS A 116 12.45 15.94 -7.92
C HIS A 116 11.13 15.16 -7.81
N SER A 117 11.05 13.97 -8.41
CA SER A 117 9.86 13.13 -8.29
C SER A 117 9.72 12.60 -6.86
N SER A 118 8.50 12.66 -6.35
CA SER A 118 8.14 11.96 -5.10
C SER A 118 7.72 10.52 -5.33
N THR A 119 7.54 10.10 -6.58
CA THR A 119 7.05 8.77 -6.96
C THR A 119 8.11 7.92 -7.63
N MET A 120 7.99 6.61 -7.44
CA MET A 120 8.84 5.59 -8.07
C MET A 120 8.04 4.31 -8.37
N CYS A 121 8.68 3.40 -9.08
CA CYS A 121 8.25 2.03 -9.30
C CYS A 121 9.40 1.09 -8.94
N VAL A 122 9.14 0.02 -8.19
CA VAL A 122 10.05 -1.12 -8.06
C VAL A 122 9.43 -2.29 -8.80
N SER A 123 10.18 -2.87 -9.73
CA SER A 123 9.77 -4.06 -10.46
C SER A 123 10.48 -5.27 -9.89
N LEU A 124 9.74 -6.33 -9.58
CA LEU A 124 10.29 -7.59 -9.08
C LEU A 124 9.87 -8.74 -9.99
N HIS A 125 10.79 -9.63 -10.30
CA HIS A 125 10.48 -10.85 -11.06
C HIS A 125 11.43 -11.99 -10.75
N THR A 126 10.97 -13.21 -10.99
CA THR A 126 11.80 -14.42 -10.98
C THR A 126 12.28 -14.77 -12.38
N GLY A 127 13.56 -15.15 -12.47
CA GLY A 127 14.24 -15.64 -13.67
C GLY A 127 14.50 -14.57 -14.75
N GLU A 128 15.33 -14.94 -15.72
CA GLU A 128 15.86 -14.04 -16.75
C GLU A 128 14.83 -13.64 -17.83
N GLY A 129 13.81 -14.48 -18.07
CA GLY A 129 12.90 -14.34 -19.22
C GLY A 129 12.08 -13.05 -19.25
N LYS A 130 11.97 -12.33 -18.12
CA LYS A 130 11.22 -11.07 -18.00
C LYS A 130 12.09 -9.82 -18.09
N LYS A 131 13.43 -9.95 -18.12
CA LYS A 131 14.32 -8.79 -18.30
C LYS A 131 14.06 -8.06 -19.61
N ALA A 132 13.71 -8.78 -20.67
CA ALA A 132 13.31 -8.21 -21.95
C ALA A 132 12.04 -7.34 -21.87
N MET A 133 11.15 -7.60 -20.92
CA MET A 133 9.96 -6.75 -20.69
C MET A 133 10.34 -5.46 -19.97
N LEU A 134 11.35 -5.50 -19.11
CA LEU A 134 11.87 -4.33 -18.40
C LEU A 134 12.76 -3.47 -19.29
N SER A 135 13.57 -4.05 -20.15
CA SER A 135 14.44 -3.31 -21.07
C SER A 135 13.65 -2.51 -22.12
N ARG A 136 12.42 -2.92 -22.42
CA ARG A 136 11.48 -2.19 -23.30
C ARG A 136 10.72 -1.06 -22.58
N ARG A 137 10.98 -0.83 -21.30
CA ARG A 137 10.28 0.18 -20.52
C ARG A 137 10.85 1.56 -20.83
N ASP A 138 10.10 2.34 -21.61
CA ASP A 138 10.47 3.74 -21.96
C ASP A 138 10.22 4.75 -20.82
N ARG A 139 9.75 4.30 -19.65
CA ARG A 139 9.28 5.17 -18.56
C ARG A 139 10.11 5.03 -17.29
N GLY A 140 10.69 6.16 -16.90
CA GLY A 140 11.48 6.32 -15.67
C GLY A 140 12.98 6.15 -15.93
N VAL A 141 13.79 6.67 -15.01
CA VAL A 141 15.23 6.49 -14.96
C VAL A 141 15.52 5.32 -14.03
N ALA A 142 16.24 4.32 -14.53
CA ALA A 142 16.70 3.20 -13.72
C ALA A 142 17.67 3.73 -12.65
N LYS A 143 17.49 3.26 -11.41
CA LYS A 143 18.34 3.59 -10.27
C LYS A 143 18.52 2.38 -9.37
N SER A 144 19.60 2.38 -8.59
CA SER A 144 19.74 1.40 -7.52
C SER A 144 18.79 1.73 -6.37
N ILE A 145 18.44 0.73 -5.56
CA ILE A 145 17.58 0.94 -4.38
C ILE A 145 18.30 1.82 -3.36
N GLU A 146 19.62 1.69 -3.25
CA GLU A 146 20.50 2.45 -2.35
C GLU A 146 20.48 3.94 -2.71
N GLU A 147 20.63 4.28 -3.99
CA GLU A 147 20.53 5.65 -4.48
C GLU A 147 19.16 6.28 -4.16
N VAL A 148 18.09 5.50 -4.31
CA VAL A 148 16.73 5.99 -4.00
C VAL A 148 16.56 6.19 -2.49
N TRP A 149 17.13 5.32 -1.66
CA TRP A 149 17.16 5.51 -0.21
C TRP A 149 17.91 6.78 0.17
N GLU A 150 19.03 7.06 -0.47
CA GLU A 150 19.79 8.28 -0.27
C GLU A 150 18.99 9.52 -0.67
N GLU A 151 18.32 9.51 -1.82
CA GLU A 151 17.41 10.59 -2.23
C GLU A 151 16.30 10.84 -1.19
N VAL A 152 15.68 9.77 -0.68
CA VAL A 152 14.60 9.88 0.31
C VAL A 152 15.11 10.43 1.64
N ARG A 153 16.35 10.09 2.04
CA ARG A 153 16.99 10.61 3.27
C ARG A 153 17.37 12.08 3.14
N LEU A 154 17.84 12.50 1.96
CA LEU A 154 18.25 13.88 1.69
C LEU A 154 17.07 14.82 1.45
N GLN A 155 15.90 14.29 1.07
CA GLN A 155 14.71 15.12 0.93
C GLN A 155 14.28 15.68 2.29
N PRO A 156 14.24 17.02 2.47
CA PRO A 156 13.70 17.59 3.69
C PRO A 156 12.27 17.08 3.83
N ARG A 157 11.93 16.52 5.00
CA ARG A 157 10.56 16.14 5.35
C ARG A 157 9.68 17.34 5.04
N ARG A 158 8.99 17.34 3.89
CA ARG A 158 7.95 18.32 3.59
C ARG A 158 6.97 18.16 4.74
N LYS A 159 6.95 19.14 5.65
CA LYS A 159 5.94 19.25 6.69
C LYS A 159 4.63 19.14 5.94
N THR A 160 3.92 18.02 6.11
CA THR A 160 2.56 17.89 5.63
C THR A 160 1.82 19.13 6.11
N PRO A 161 1.20 19.93 5.22
CA PRO A 161 0.38 21.03 5.68
C PRO A 161 -0.62 20.43 6.67
N MET A 162 -0.72 21.03 7.85
CA MET A 162 -1.70 20.59 8.84
C MET A 162 -3.05 20.53 8.15
N PRO A 163 -3.80 19.42 8.26
CA PRO A 163 -5.12 19.32 7.65
C PRO A 163 -5.96 20.49 8.16
N LEU A 164 -6.69 21.15 7.25
CA LEU A 164 -7.47 22.37 7.53
C LEU A 164 -8.38 22.21 8.76
N THR A 165 -8.84 20.98 9.02
CA THR A 165 -9.62 20.59 10.18
C THR A 165 -8.89 20.82 11.50
N VAL A 166 -7.61 20.48 11.60
CA VAL A 166 -6.80 20.71 12.81
C VAL A 166 -6.55 22.20 13.03
N MET A 167 -6.43 22.97 11.93
CA MET A 167 -6.32 24.43 12.01
C MET A 167 -7.64 25.08 12.47
N ALA A 168 -8.78 24.58 12.01
CA ALA A 168 -10.11 25.02 12.45
C ALA A 168 -10.34 24.74 13.94
N PHE A 169 -9.97 23.54 14.43
CA PHE A 169 -10.05 23.21 15.86
C PHE A 169 -9.17 24.11 16.73
N MET A 170 -7.98 24.48 16.25
CA MET A 170 -7.11 25.43 16.96
C MET A 170 -7.74 26.84 17.03
N LEU A 171 -8.37 27.30 15.95
CA LEU A 171 -9.05 28.60 15.92
C LEU A 171 -10.30 28.62 16.83
N GLU A 172 -11.13 27.56 16.81
CA GLU A 172 -12.26 27.43 17.73
C GLU A 172 -11.82 27.36 19.20
N ALA A 173 -10.71 26.69 19.49
CA ALA A 173 -10.18 26.63 20.86
C ALA A 173 -9.71 28.00 21.35
N ILE A 174 -9.16 28.84 20.48
CA ILE A 174 -8.75 30.22 20.80
C ILE A 174 -9.98 31.09 21.07
N ASP A 175 -11.03 30.98 20.25
CA ASP A 175 -12.28 31.73 20.46
C ASP A 175 -12.99 31.32 21.75
N ALA A 176 -13.07 30.02 22.05
CA ALA A 176 -13.66 29.51 23.28
C ALA A 176 -12.90 29.99 24.53
N PHE A 177 -11.56 30.06 24.46
CA PHE A 177 -10.75 30.57 25.56
C PHE A 177 -10.93 32.08 25.76
N GLY A 178 -11.09 32.84 24.66
CA GLY A 178 -11.40 34.28 24.71
C GLY A 178 -12.71 34.59 25.41
N TRP A 179 -13.78 33.85 25.09
CA TRP A 179 -15.09 34.01 25.74
C TRP A 179 -15.05 33.67 27.23
N TYR A 180 -14.29 32.67 27.62
CA TYR A 180 -14.16 32.27 29.03
C TYR A 180 -13.49 33.36 29.87
N VAL A 181 -12.47 34.02 29.33
CA VAL A 181 -11.78 35.13 30.00
C VAL A 181 -12.71 36.34 30.14
N ILE A 182 -13.45 36.70 29.08
CA ILE A 182 -14.41 37.81 29.12
C ILE A 182 -15.50 37.55 30.16
N PHE A 183 -16.04 36.33 30.20
CA PHE A 183 -17.07 35.96 31.16
C PHE A 183 -16.56 35.99 32.61
N ALA A 184 -15.38 35.45 32.87
CA ALA A 184 -14.76 35.47 34.19
C ALA A 184 -14.52 36.91 34.69
N VAL A 185 -14.03 37.80 33.82
CA VAL A 185 -13.85 39.22 34.16
C VAL A 185 -15.20 39.89 34.45
N GLY A 186 -16.23 39.63 33.62
CA GLY A 186 -17.58 40.16 33.85
C GLY A 186 -18.20 39.72 35.17
N VAL A 187 -18.01 38.46 35.56
CA VAL A 187 -18.48 37.94 36.86
C VAL A 187 -17.76 38.63 38.03
N VAL A 188 -16.45 38.85 37.92
CA VAL A 188 -15.69 39.57 38.96
C VAL A 188 -16.18 41.01 39.10
N PHE A 189 -16.40 41.72 38.00
CA PHE A 189 -16.95 43.09 38.05
C PHE A 189 -18.36 43.13 38.66
N ALA A 190 -19.23 42.17 38.31
CA ALA A 190 -20.58 42.09 38.88
C ALA A 190 -20.54 41.82 40.39
N LEU A 191 -19.66 40.94 40.86
CA LEU A 191 -19.49 40.67 42.29
C LEU A 191 -18.97 41.90 43.04
N LEU A 192 -17.98 42.61 42.49
CA LEU A 192 -17.45 43.84 43.08
C LEU A 192 -18.50 44.96 43.16
N ALA A 193 -19.36 45.08 42.14
CA ALA A 193 -20.45 46.05 42.12
C ALA A 193 -21.57 45.70 43.11
N TRP A 194 -21.82 44.41 43.34
CA TRP A 194 -22.80 43.98 44.34
C TRP A 194 -22.31 44.25 45.76
N THR A 195 -21.03 43.98 46.05
CA THR A 195 -20.47 44.24 47.38
C THR A 195 -20.39 45.72 47.70
N SER A 196 -20.14 46.60 46.72
CA SER A 196 -20.12 48.05 46.94
C SER A 196 -21.51 48.65 47.16
N SER A 197 -22.54 48.08 46.53
CA SER A 197 -23.94 48.50 46.75
C SER A 197 -24.44 48.15 48.16
N ALA A 198 -24.00 47.01 48.70
CA ALA A 198 -24.38 46.53 50.03
C ALA A 198 -23.83 47.38 51.20
N GLU A 199 -22.79 48.18 50.97
CA GLU A 199 -22.21 49.07 52.00
C GLU A 199 -22.88 50.46 52.04
N SER A 200 -23.85 50.72 51.16
CA SER A 200 -24.48 52.06 50.98
C SER A 200 -25.95 52.16 51.41
N GLY A 201 -26.49 51.13 52.09
CA GLY A 201 -27.85 51.11 52.67
C GLY A 201 -27.82 50.86 54.17
#